data_AF-A0A951ZKH0-F1
#
_entry.id   AF-A0A951ZKH0-F1
#
_cell.length_a   1.000
_cell.length_b   1.000
_cell.length_c   1.000
_cell.angle_alpha   90.00
_cell.angle_beta   90.00
_cell.angle_gamma   90.00
#
_symmetry.space_group_name_H-M   'P 1'
#
loop_
_entity.id
_entity.type
_entity.pdbx_description
1 polymer ?
#
loop_
_entity_poly.entity_id
_entity_poly.type
_entity_poly.pdbx_seq_one_letter_code
_entity_poly.pdbx_strand_id
1 'polypeptide(L)'
;MATICAAHGVQDVVIAPGSRSAPITLAFVRHKGFNCHTVIDERSAGYVALGIAQQSKRPVVIICTSGTAALNLSPALAEAMYSQVPIIALTADRPAAWINQDDGQSIQQSHIF
;
A
#
# COMPACT_ATOMS: atom_id res chain seq x y z
N MET A 1 9.92 -8.63 -5.11
CA MET A 1 8.59 -8.30 -4.54
C MET A 1 7.49 -8.38 -5.60
N ALA A 2 7.43 -7.49 -6.60
CA ALA A 2 6.38 -7.51 -7.63
C ALA A 2 6.18 -8.89 -8.28
N THR A 3 7.25 -9.57 -8.69
CA THR A 3 7.19 -10.94 -9.24
C THR A 3 6.58 -11.96 -8.27
N ILE A 4 6.83 -11.81 -6.96
CA ILE A 4 6.26 -12.70 -5.94
C ILE A 4 4.76 -12.43 -5.82
N CYS A 5 4.33 -11.17 -5.79
CA CYS A 5 2.91 -10.81 -5.78
C CYS A 5 2.17 -11.37 -7.01
N ALA A 6 2.78 -11.27 -8.20
CA ALA A 6 2.22 -11.85 -9.42
C ALA A 6 2.07 -13.37 -9.32
N ALA A 7 3.08 -14.07 -8.79
CA ALA A 7 3.04 -15.51 -8.58
C ALA A 7 1.94 -15.93 -7.57
N HIS A 8 1.55 -15.04 -6.65
CA HIS A 8 0.48 -15.24 -5.68
C HIS A 8 -0.87 -14.67 -6.13
N GLY A 9 -1.03 -14.39 -7.43
CA GLY A 9 -2.33 -14.08 -8.04
C GLY A 9 -2.80 -12.63 -7.89
N VAL A 10 -1.96 -11.72 -7.38
CA VAL A 10 -2.22 -10.27 -7.41
C VAL A 10 -2.26 -9.80 -8.86
N GLN A 11 -3.28 -9.00 -9.20
CA GLN A 11 -3.43 -8.37 -10.50
C GLN A 11 -3.60 -6.86 -10.38
N ASP A 12 -4.26 -6.38 -9.33
CA ASP A 12 -4.51 -4.96 -9.11
C ASP A 12 -3.61 -4.39 -8.02
N VAL A 13 -3.10 -3.18 -8.30
CA VAL A 13 -2.21 -2.42 -7.41
C VAL A 13 -2.74 -1.00 -7.32
N VAL A 14 -3.18 -0.58 -6.14
CA VAL A 14 -3.62 0.79 -5.87
C VAL A 14 -2.44 1.59 -5.32
N ILE A 15 -2.20 2.77 -5.88
CA ILE A 15 -0.99 3.55 -5.62
C ILE A 15 -1.39 4.96 -5.17
N ALA A 16 -1.06 5.27 -3.92
CA ALA A 16 -0.99 6.64 -3.45
C ALA A 16 0.41 7.21 -3.66
N PRO A 17 0.55 8.34 -4.39
CA PRO A 17 1.83 8.83 -4.86
C PRO A 17 2.72 9.35 -3.72
N GLY A 18 4.02 9.12 -3.83
CA GLY A 18 5.01 9.72 -2.94
C GLY A 18 6.45 9.35 -3.28
N SER A 19 7.39 10.16 -2.79
CA SER A 19 8.82 10.02 -3.13
C SER A 19 9.44 8.74 -2.55
N ARG A 20 9.16 8.43 -1.29
CA ARG A 20 9.77 7.26 -0.62
C ARG A 20 9.26 5.93 -1.17
N SER A 21 8.02 5.90 -1.68
CA SER A 21 7.42 4.73 -2.32
C SER A 21 7.81 4.57 -3.78
N ALA A 22 8.54 5.51 -4.39
CA ALA A 22 8.90 5.46 -5.81
C ALA A 22 9.57 4.14 -6.26
N PRO A 23 10.52 3.54 -5.51
CA PRO A 23 11.11 2.26 -5.90
C PRO A 23 10.08 1.10 -5.92
N ILE A 24 9.16 1.09 -4.95
CA ILE A 24 8.09 0.09 -4.82
C ILE A 24 7.11 0.26 -5.99
N THR A 25 6.62 1.47 -6.20
CA THR A 25 5.73 1.84 -7.31
C THR A 25 6.31 1.44 -8.65
N LEU A 26 7.58 1.80 -8.90
CA LEU A 26 8.24 1.50 -10.17
C LEU A 26 8.40 -0.01 -10.41
N ALA A 27 8.62 -0.80 -9.36
CA ALA A 27 8.71 -2.26 -9.46
C ALA A 27 7.40 -2.89 -9.95
N PHE A 28 6.24 -2.38 -9.51
CA PHE A 28 4.94 -2.85 -10.01
C PHE A 28 4.62 -2.32 -11.40
N VAL A 29 4.80 -1.01 -11.64
CA VAL A 29 4.49 -0.37 -12.93
C VAL A 29 5.32 -0.97 -14.08
N ARG A 30 6.58 -1.36 -13.84
CA ARG A 30 7.44 -1.99 -14.86
C ARG A 30 7.18 -3.48 -15.05
N HIS A 31 6.53 -4.15 -14.11
CA HIS A 31 6.24 -5.57 -14.21
C HIS A 31 4.98 -5.77 -15.05
N LYS A 32 5.10 -6.48 -16.17
CA LYS A 32 3.94 -6.78 -17.04
C LYS A 32 2.90 -7.60 -16.27
N GLY A 33 1.62 -7.28 -16.41
CA GLY A 33 0.50 -8.06 -15.85
C GLY A 33 -0.16 -7.47 -14.61
N PHE A 34 0.29 -6.30 -14.12
CA PHE A 34 -0.45 -5.55 -13.10
C PHE A 34 -1.29 -4.43 -13.72
N ASN A 35 -2.49 -4.24 -13.17
CA ASN A 35 -3.30 -3.05 -13.34
C ASN A 35 -2.96 -2.07 -12.22
N CYS A 36 -2.30 -0.98 -12.56
CA CYS A 36 -1.89 0.05 -11.59
C CYS A 36 -2.89 1.21 -11.57
N HIS A 37 -3.54 1.41 -10.43
CA HIS A 37 -4.57 2.43 -10.21
C HIS A 37 -4.01 3.53 -9.32
N THR A 38 -3.86 4.74 -9.83
CA THR A 38 -3.38 5.88 -9.02
C THR A 38 -4.56 6.55 -8.33
N VAL A 39 -4.50 6.66 -7.00
CA VAL A 39 -5.50 7.35 -6.18
C VAL A 39 -4.76 8.30 -5.24
N ILE A 40 -5.07 9.60 -5.33
CA ILE A 40 -4.27 10.64 -4.66
C ILE A 40 -4.44 10.59 -3.14
N ASP A 41 -5.66 10.43 -2.66
CA ASP A 41 -5.99 10.37 -1.23
C ASP A 41 -5.83 8.94 -0.71
N GLU A 42 -4.96 8.72 0.27
CA GLU A 42 -4.64 7.38 0.78
C GLU A 42 -5.84 6.66 1.40
N ARG A 43 -6.71 7.40 2.10
CA ARG A 43 -7.90 6.81 2.73
C ARG A 43 -8.84 6.29 1.65
N SER A 44 -9.04 7.07 0.59
CA SER A 44 -9.81 6.69 -0.59
C SER A 44 -9.15 5.52 -1.32
N ALA A 45 -7.82 5.55 -1.47
CA ALA A 45 -7.05 4.46 -2.05
C ALA A 45 -7.28 3.15 -1.30
N GLY A 46 -7.31 3.18 0.03
CA GLY A 46 -7.64 2.03 0.88
C GLY A 46 -8.99 1.42 0.54
N TYR A 47 -10.04 2.24 0.45
CA TYR A 47 -11.38 1.75 0.10
C TYR A 47 -11.51 1.31 -1.37
N VAL A 48 -10.77 1.94 -2.29
CA VAL A 48 -10.70 1.47 -3.68
C VAL A 48 -10.08 0.08 -3.73
N ALA A 49 -8.97 -0.15 -3.03
CA ALA A 49 -8.33 -1.46 -2.95
C ALA A 49 -9.26 -2.51 -2.33
N LEU A 50 -9.96 -2.15 -1.25
CA LEU A 50 -10.97 -2.99 -0.61
C LEU A 50 -12.07 -3.40 -1.60
N GLY A 51 -12.66 -2.45 -2.32
CA GLY A 51 -13.72 -2.70 -3.29
C GLY A 51 -13.25 -3.59 -4.45
N ILE A 52 -12.05 -3.36 -4.98
CA ILE A 52 -11.45 -4.22 -6.01
C ILE A 52 -11.25 -5.64 -5.49
N ALA A 53 -10.72 -5.81 -4.28
CA ALA A 53 -10.49 -7.12 -3.68
C ALA A 53 -11.81 -7.87 -3.42
N GLN A 54 -12.84 -7.16 -2.93
CA GLN A 54 -14.16 -7.72 -2.71
C GLN A 54 -14.83 -8.22 -4.00
N GLN A 55 -14.69 -7.47 -5.10
CA GLN A 55 -15.30 -7.81 -6.38
C GLN A 55 -14.52 -8.91 -7.11
N SER A 56 -13.19 -8.80 -7.13
CA SER A 56 -12.32 -9.75 -7.84
C SER A 56 -12.13 -11.07 -7.09
N LYS A 57 -12.34 -11.07 -5.77
CA LYS A 57 -11.98 -12.18 -4.87
C LYS A 57 -10.50 -12.56 -4.93
N ARG A 58 -9.63 -11.58 -5.21
CA ARG A 58 -8.17 -11.74 -5.32
C ARG A 58 -7.46 -10.79 -4.36
N PRO A 59 -6.22 -11.12 -3.94
CA PRO A 59 -5.40 -10.19 -3.17
C PRO A 59 -5.11 -8.93 -3.98
N VAL A 60 -5.29 -7.77 -3.35
CA VAL A 60 -4.97 -6.45 -3.93
C VAL A 60 -3.86 -5.81 -3.12
N VAL A 61 -2.89 -5.23 -3.82
CA VAL A 61 -1.80 -4.47 -3.19
C VAL A 61 -2.21 -3.00 -3.11
N ILE A 62 -1.93 -2.36 -1.98
CA ILE A 62 -1.97 -0.91 -1.84
C ILE A 62 -0.59 -0.37 -1.44
N ILE A 63 -0.15 0.70 -2.11
CA ILE A 63 1.16 1.32 -1.91
C ILE A 63 0.94 2.76 -1.43
N CYS A 64 1.64 3.15 -0.36
CA CYS A 64 1.75 4.54 0.06
C CYS A 64 3.17 4.89 0.51
N THR A 65 3.44 6.19 0.63
CA THR A 65 4.71 6.69 1.17
C THR A 65 4.72 6.64 2.71
N SER A 66 5.81 7.11 3.32
CA SER A 66 5.96 7.20 4.77
C SER A 66 5.07 8.27 5.42
N GLY A 67 4.90 8.18 6.74
CA GLY A 67 4.20 9.16 7.54
C GLY A 67 2.69 8.89 7.64
N THR A 68 1.90 9.96 7.73
CA THR A 68 0.43 9.88 7.89
C THR A 68 -0.27 9.18 6.73
N ALA A 69 0.37 9.07 5.57
CA ALA A 69 -0.08 8.27 4.44
C ALA A 69 -0.40 6.81 4.86
N ALA A 70 0.45 6.20 5.69
CA ALA A 70 0.19 4.86 6.21
C ALA A 70 -1.04 4.83 7.14
N LEU A 71 -1.15 5.78 8.07
CA LEU A 71 -2.29 5.88 9.00
C LEU A 71 -3.63 6.12 8.29
N ASN A 72 -3.62 6.81 7.15
CA ASN A 72 -4.84 7.00 6.36
C ASN A 72 -5.39 5.67 5.80
N LEU A 73 -4.59 4.61 5.74
CA LEU A 73 -5.06 3.27 5.34
C LEU A 73 -5.84 2.55 6.45
N SER A 74 -5.71 2.97 7.72
CA SER A 74 -6.26 2.26 8.87
C SER A 74 -7.75 1.94 8.75
N PRO A 75 -8.65 2.85 8.30
CA PRO A 75 -10.07 2.53 8.20
C PRO A 75 -10.36 1.38 7.23
N ALA A 76 -9.69 1.37 6.07
CA ALA A 76 -9.88 0.35 5.06
C ALA A 76 -9.22 -0.98 5.46
N LEU A 77 -8.08 -0.95 6.15
CA LEU A 77 -7.41 -2.15 6.65
C LEU A 77 -8.19 -2.80 7.80
N ALA A 78 -8.76 -2.01 8.70
CA ALA A 78 -9.66 -2.52 9.73
C ALA A 78 -10.88 -3.21 9.12
N GLU A 79 -11.53 -2.56 8.15
CA GLU A 79 -12.65 -3.16 7.41
C GLU A 79 -12.24 -4.45 6.69
N ALA A 80 -11.09 -4.45 5.99
CA ALA A 80 -10.56 -5.63 5.31
C ALA A 80 -10.32 -6.80 6.28
N MET A 81 -9.80 -6.52 7.48
CA MET A 81 -9.55 -7.52 8.52
C MET A 81 -10.86 -8.18 8.98
N TYR A 82 -11.86 -7.38 9.37
CA TYR A 82 -13.14 -7.91 9.87
C TYR A 82 -13.97 -8.58 8.78
N SER A 83 -13.89 -8.09 7.54
CA SER A 83 -14.57 -8.66 6.37
C SER A 83 -13.77 -9.76 5.66
N GLN A 84 -12.61 -10.18 6.20
CA GLN A 84 -11.73 -11.20 5.65
C GLN A 84 -11.35 -10.98 4.17
N VAL A 85 -11.14 -9.72 3.78
CA VAL A 85 -10.77 -9.31 2.42
C VAL A 85 -9.24 -9.25 2.32
N PRO A 86 -8.62 -9.95 1.34
CA PRO A 86 -7.16 -10.01 1.23
C PRO A 86 -6.58 -8.71 0.69
N ILE A 87 -6.02 -7.88 1.57
CA ILE A 87 -5.29 -6.66 1.22
C ILE A 87 -3.83 -6.78 1.68
N ILE A 88 -2.91 -6.37 0.79
CA ILE A 88 -1.48 -6.28 1.09
C ILE A 88 -1.09 -4.80 1.09
N ALA A 89 -0.86 -4.22 2.27
CA ALA A 89 -0.36 -2.85 2.40
C ALA A 89 1.17 -2.81 2.34
N LEU A 90 1.70 -2.08 1.37
CA LEU A 90 3.13 -1.80 1.21
C LEU A 90 3.39 -0.33 1.55
N THR A 91 3.74 -0.08 2.81
CA THR A 91 4.07 1.25 3.31
C THR A 91 5.57 1.47 3.18
N ALA A 92 5.98 2.48 2.41
CA ALA A 92 7.38 2.85 2.35
C ALA A 92 7.79 3.55 3.65
N ASP A 93 9.02 3.37 4.11
CA ASP A 93 9.50 3.97 5.36
C ASP A 93 10.88 4.62 5.19
N ARG A 94 11.26 5.42 6.19
CA ARG A 94 12.63 5.89 6.38
C ARG A 94 13.51 4.74 6.91
N PRO A 95 14.83 4.79 6.68
CA PRO A 95 15.76 3.88 7.35
C PRO A 95 15.57 3.94 8.87
N ALA A 96 15.66 2.80 9.54
CA ALA A 96 15.45 2.70 10.99
C ALA A 96 16.31 3.68 11.81
N ALA A 97 17.54 3.96 11.32
CA ALA A 97 18.46 4.92 11.94
C ALA A 97 17.97 6.38 11.93
N TRP A 98 16.94 6.71 11.14
CA TRP A 98 16.38 8.07 10.99
C TRP A 98 15.02 8.24 11.67
N ILE A 99 14.53 7.21 12.35
CA ILE A 99 13.30 7.29 13.15
C ILE A 99 13.61 8.04 14.45
N ASN A 100 12.68 8.89 14.91
CA ASN A 100 12.83 9.73 16.10
C ASN A 100 14.05 10.69 16.06
N GLN A 101 14.37 11.19 14.87
CA GLN A 101 15.43 12.19 14.64
C GLN A 101 14.87 13.52 14.10
N ASP A 102 13.58 13.78 14.33
CA ASP A 102 12.84 14.94 13.79
C ASP A 102 12.91 15.09 12.26
N ASP A 103 13.18 13.99 11.53
CA ASP A 103 13.17 13.99 10.07
C ASP A 103 11.73 14.13 9.53
N GLY A 104 11.59 14.93 8.47
CA GLY A 104 10.31 15.19 7.86
C GLY A 104 9.68 13.91 7.28
N GLN A 105 8.38 13.71 7.55
CA GLN A 105 7.62 12.53 7.14
C GLN A 105 8.20 11.19 7.67
N SER A 106 8.80 11.23 8.86
CA SER A 106 9.28 10.05 9.60
C SER A 106 8.40 9.82 10.83
N ILE A 107 7.83 8.62 10.98
CA ILE A 107 7.06 8.19 12.16
C ILE A 107 7.40 6.73 12.46
N GLN A 108 7.03 6.24 13.65
CA GLN A 108 7.13 4.81 13.96
C GLN A 108 6.03 4.03 13.21
N GLN A 109 6.37 3.46 12.04
CA GLN A 109 5.41 2.67 11.24
C GLN A 109 5.41 1.17 11.58
N SER A 110 6.41 0.70 12.32
CA SER A 110 6.43 -0.69 12.78
C SER A 110 5.29 -0.92 13.76
N HIS A 111 4.45 -1.93 13.49
CA HIS A 111 3.25 -2.28 14.28
C HIS A 111 2.23 -1.14 14.40
N ILE A 112 2.06 -0.34 13.34
CA ILE A 112 1.14 0.80 13.34
C ILE A 112 -0.35 0.42 13.15
N PHE A 113 -0.64 -0.81 12.76
CA PHE A 113 -2.00 -1.34 12.58
C PHE A 113 -2.26 -2.51 13.54
#